data_AF-A0A1C5YKD1-F1
#
_entry.id   AF-A0A1C5YKD1-F1
#
_cell.length_a   1.000
_cell.length_b   1.000
_cell.length_c   1.000
_cell.angle_alpha   90.00
_cell.angle_beta   90.00
_cell.angle_gamma   90.00
#
_symmetry.space_group_name_H-M   'P 1'
#
loop_
_entity.id
_entity.type
_entity.pdbx_description
1 polymer ?
#
loop_
_entity_poly.entity_id
_entity_poly.type
_entity_poly.pdbx_seq_one_letter_code
_entity_poly.pdbx_strand_id
1 'polypeptide(L)'
;MKKLGLLDVVAEQHRTFISNLRLLPELKWAALGDLYRLPDKERYPLKEWEEAVSYLLGCEVHFENYEAIGKSLKPFSLQVR
;
A
#
# COMPACT_ATOMS: atom_id res chain seq x y z
N MET A 1 16.36 4.47 15.80
CA MET A 1 15.73 4.81 14.51
C MET A 1 14.30 4.29 14.55
N LYS A 2 13.30 5.11 14.22
CA LYS A 2 11.90 4.66 14.22
C LYS A 2 11.71 3.74 13.01
N LYS A 3 11.12 2.55 13.20
CA LYS A 3 10.75 1.68 12.08
C LYS A 3 9.62 2.39 11.32
N LEU A 4 9.85 2.75 10.05
CA LEU A 4 8.82 3.35 9.19
C LEU A 4 7.82 2.26 8.81
N GLY A 5 6.53 2.57 8.89
CA GLY A 5 5.49 1.67 8.42
C GLY A 5 5.29 1.76 6.90
N LEU A 6 4.49 0.87 6.33
CA LEU A 6 4.21 0.82 4.90
C LEU A 6 3.72 2.16 4.34
N LEU A 7 2.74 2.78 5.02
CA LEU A 7 2.20 4.07 4.57
C LEU A 7 3.20 5.22 4.72
N ASP A 8 4.09 5.16 5.71
CA ASP A 8 5.16 6.17 5.87
C ASP A 8 6.12 6.10 4.66
N VAL A 9 6.56 4.89 4.29
CA VAL A 9 7.46 4.68 3.15
C VAL A 9 6.85 5.19 1.85
N VAL A 10 5.59 4.85 1.60
CA VAL A 10 4.89 5.30 0.39
C VAL A 10 4.67 6.82 0.41
N ALA A 11 4.30 7.40 1.55
CA ALA A 11 4.10 8.85 1.67
C ALA A 11 5.41 9.62 1.44
N GLU A 12 6.52 9.11 1.97
CA GLU A 12 7.86 9.69 1.75
C GLU A 12 8.27 9.63 0.27
N GLN A 13 8.02 8.50 -0.41
CA GLN A 13 8.30 8.34 -1.85
C GLN A 13 7.56 9.38 -2.71
N HIS A 14 6.30 9.67 -2.36
CA HIS A 14 5.47 10.67 -3.04
C HIS A 14 5.64 12.09 -2.50
N ARG A 15 6.52 12.31 -1.51
CA ARG A 15 6.75 13.60 -0.81
C ARG A 15 5.45 14.26 -0.37
N THR A 16 4.57 13.46 0.23
CA THR A 16 3.21 13.85 0.57
C THR A 16 2.84 13.39 1.97
N PHE A 17 1.66 13.78 2.45
CA PHE A 17 1.12 13.27 3.72
C PHE A 17 0.38 11.95 3.50
N ILE A 18 0.38 11.06 4.49
CA ILE A 18 -0.37 9.79 4.44
C ILE A 18 -1.85 10.01 4.07
N SER A 19 -2.47 11.08 4.59
CA SER A 19 -3.85 11.44 4.25
C SER A 19 -4.07 11.66 2.76
N ASN A 20 -3.10 12.26 2.06
CA ASN A 20 -3.20 12.53 0.62
C ASN A 20 -3.19 11.24 -0.20
N LEU A 21 -2.51 10.17 0.29
CA LEU A 21 -2.54 8.86 -0.36
C LEU A 21 -3.96 8.28 -0.45
N ARG A 22 -4.87 8.67 0.44
CA ARG A 22 -6.28 8.25 0.41
C ARG A 22 -7.18 9.26 -0.30
N LEU A 23 -6.94 10.55 -0.05
CA LEU A 23 -7.81 11.63 -0.51
C LEU A 23 -7.67 11.94 -2.00
N LEU A 24 -6.48 11.78 -2.57
CA LEU A 24 -6.22 12.07 -3.98
C LEU A 24 -6.30 10.76 -4.79
N PRO A 25 -7.26 10.61 -5.73
CA PRO A 25 -7.47 9.36 -6.47
C PRO A 25 -6.22 8.86 -7.20
N GLU A 26 -5.45 9.76 -7.80
CA GLU A 26 -4.21 9.46 -8.52
C GLU A 26 -3.12 8.91 -7.57
N LEU A 27 -2.94 9.56 -6.41
CA LEU A 27 -1.98 9.08 -5.41
C LEU A 27 -2.42 7.78 -4.76
N LYS A 28 -3.73 7.58 -4.57
CA LYS A 28 -4.27 6.30 -4.08
C LYS A 28 -3.93 5.16 -5.02
N TRP A 29 -4.16 5.36 -6.32
CA TRP A 29 -3.83 4.36 -7.32
C TRP A 29 -2.33 4.09 -7.38
N ALA A 30 -1.53 5.16 -7.36
CA ALA A 30 -0.06 5.05 -7.35
C ALA A 30 0.44 4.30 -6.10
N ALA A 31 -0.08 4.64 -4.92
CA ALA A 31 0.27 4.01 -3.65
C ALA A 31 -0.03 2.50 -3.64
N LEU A 32 -1.20 2.08 -4.10
CA LEU A 32 -1.56 0.67 -4.21
C LEU A 32 -0.65 -0.08 -5.21
N GLY A 33 -0.28 0.58 -6.30
CA GLY A 33 0.70 0.06 -7.25
C GLY A 33 2.11 -0.05 -6.67
N ASP A 34 2.53 0.89 -5.83
CA ASP A 34 3.83 0.86 -5.17
C ASP A 34 3.89 -0.26 -4.13
N LEU A 35 2.82 -0.45 -3.35
CA LEU A 35 2.64 -1.58 -2.44
C LEU A 35 2.70 -2.93 -3.19
N TYR A 36 2.10 -3.04 -4.37
CA TYR A 36 2.23 -4.22 -5.22
C TYR A 36 3.70 -4.52 -5.58
N ARG A 37 4.45 -3.48 -5.96
CA ARG A 37 5.85 -3.57 -6.41
C ARG A 37 6.87 -3.66 -5.27
N LEU A 38 6.46 -3.46 -4.02
CA LEU A 38 7.38 -3.46 -2.89
C LEU A 38 8.11 -4.82 -2.78
N PRO A 39 9.45 -4.84 -2.80
CA PRO A 39 10.22 -6.06 -2.57
C PRO A 39 10.18 -6.46 -1.10
N ASP A 40 10.55 -7.72 -0.80
CA ASP A 40 10.65 -8.26 0.56
C ASP A 40 9.41 -7.98 1.44
N LYS A 41 8.23 -8.39 0.96
CA LYS A 41 6.94 -8.07 1.60
C LYS A 41 6.87 -8.55 3.05
N GLU A 42 7.60 -9.61 3.37
CA GLU A 42 7.72 -10.25 4.68
C GLU A 42 8.44 -9.37 5.73
N ARG A 43 9.09 -8.27 5.33
CA ARG A 43 9.67 -7.29 6.26
C ARG A 43 8.62 -6.56 7.09
N TYR A 44 7.40 -6.51 6.58
CA TYR A 44 6.22 -5.94 7.23
C TYR A 44 5.26 -7.07 7.59
N PRO A 45 4.75 -7.11 8.82
CA PRO A 45 3.79 -8.14 9.23
C PRO A 45 2.52 -8.03 8.39
N LEU A 46 1.84 -9.17 8.16
CA LEU A 46 0.62 -9.24 7.36
C LEU A 46 -0.47 -8.26 7.82
N LYS A 47 -0.62 -8.07 9.14
CA LYS A 47 -1.54 -7.09 9.72
C LYS A 47 -1.28 -5.66 9.26
N GLU A 48 -0.02 -5.27 9.07
CA GLU A 48 0.32 -3.92 8.60
C GLU A 48 -0.06 -3.73 7.13
N TRP A 49 0.03 -4.80 6.32
CA TRP A 49 -0.50 -4.79 4.95
C TRP A 49 -2.01 -4.62 4.92
N GLU A 50 -2.73 -5.35 5.78
CA GLU A 50 -4.19 -5.23 5.92
C GLU A 50 -4.59 -3.81 6.31
N GLU A 51 -3.95 -3.24 7.32
CA GLU A 51 -4.20 -1.86 7.78
C GLU A 51 -3.90 -0.85 6.68
N ALA A 52 -2.75 -0.96 5.99
CA ALA A 52 -2.36 -0.04 4.92
C ALA A 52 -3.30 -0.10 3.72
N VAL A 53 -3.62 -1.30 3.24
CA VAL A 53 -4.51 -1.48 2.08
C VAL A 53 -5.95 -1.09 2.43
N SER A 54 -6.41 -1.44 3.63
CA SER A 54 -7.74 -1.03 4.12
C SER A 54 -7.86 0.48 4.21
N TYR A 55 -6.82 1.14 4.71
CA TYR A 55 -6.76 2.60 4.79
C TYR A 55 -6.87 3.23 3.40
N LEU A 56 -6.10 2.75 2.42
CA LEU A 56 -6.09 3.30 1.06
C LEU A 56 -7.42 3.05 0.34
N LEU A 57 -8.01 1.86 0.45
CA LEU A 57 -9.26 1.51 -0.23
C LEU A 57 -10.50 2.07 0.48
N GLY A 58 -10.42 2.33 1.78
CA GLY A 58 -11.53 2.79 2.61
C GLY A 58 -12.52 1.67 2.99
N CYS A 59 -12.11 0.40 2.88
CA CYS A 59 -12.86 -0.77 3.31
C CYS A 59 -11.93 -1.77 4.01
N GLU A 60 -12.48 -2.68 4.81
CA GLU A 60 -11.69 -3.71 5.48
C GLU A 60 -11.17 -4.74 4.47
N VAL A 61 -9.87 -5.04 4.57
CA VAL A 61 -9.17 -6.03 3.74
C VAL A 61 -8.44 -6.99 4.67
N HIS A 62 -8.60 -8.27 4.38
CA HIS A 62 -7.91 -9.34 5.09
C HIS A 62 -7.07 -10.15 4.09
N PHE A 63 -5.87 -10.53 4.49
CA PHE A 63 -4.96 -11.34 3.69
C PHE A 63 -4.65 -12.65 4.42
N GLU A 64 -4.81 -13.77 3.73
CA GLU A 64 -4.44 -15.07 4.30
C GLU A 64 -2.92 -15.27 4.39
N ASN A 65 -2.18 -14.67 3.45
CA ASN A 65 -0.73 -14.76 3.32
C ASN A 65 -0.19 -13.69 2.36
N TYR A 66 1.14 -13.61 2.21
CA TYR A 66 1.80 -12.62 1.35
C TYR A 66 1.53 -12.82 -0.16
N GLU A 67 1.17 -14.03 -0.60
CA GLU A 67 0.78 -14.28 -1.99
C GLU A 67 -0.58 -13.63 -2.30
N ALA A 68 -1.50 -13.65 -1.33
CA ALA A 68 -2.82 -13.00 -1.44
C ALA A 68 -2.70 -11.48 -1.65
N ILE A 69 -1.69 -10.83 -1.05
CA ILE A 69 -1.38 -9.41 -1.28
C ILE A 69 -1.11 -9.17 -2.77
N GLY A 70 -0.23 -9.97 -3.38
CA GLY A 70 0.13 -9.84 -4.78
C GLY A 70 -1.08 -10.03 -5.71
N LYS A 71 -1.95 -11.00 -5.41
CA LYS A 71 -3.19 -11.23 -6.17
C LYS A 71 -4.16 -10.07 -6.04
N SER A 72 -4.39 -9.58 -4.81
CA SER A 72 -5.32 -8.49 -4.53
C SER A 72 -4.87 -7.15 -5.12
N LEU A 73 -3.57 -6.85 -5.06
CA LEU A 73 -3.03 -5.59 -5.57
C LEU A 73 -2.68 -5.60 -7.07
N LYS A 74 -2.76 -6.77 -7.74
CA LYS A 74 -2.49 -6.92 -9.17
C LYS A 74 -3.24 -5.92 -10.08
N PRO A 75 -4.53 -5.58 -9.85
CA PRO A 75 -5.23 -4.58 -10.65
C PRO A 75 -4.56 -3.20 -10.65
N PHE A 76 -3.84 -2.86 -9.58
CA PHE A 76 -3.12 -1.58 -9.42
C PHE A 76 -1.68 -1.63 -9.96
N SER A 77 -1.25 -2.77 -10.52
CA SER A 77 0.09 -2.91 -11.09
C SER A 77 0.30 -2.04 -12.33
N LEU A 78 -0.77 -1.67 -13.02
CA LEU A 78 -0.74 -0.84 -14.22
C LEU A 78 -0.66 0.64 -13.84
N GLN A 79 0.30 1.35 -14.45
CA GLN A 79 0.29 2.81 -14.46
C GLN A 79 -0.83 3.27 -15.39
N VAL A 80 -1.83 3.93 -14.83
CA VAL A 80 -2.82 4.67 -15.62
C VAL A 80 -2.07 5.86 -16.22
N ARG A 81 -1.95 5.87 -17.55
CA ARG A 81 -1.32 6.95 -18.32
C ARG A 81 -2.26 8.13 -18.49
#